data_AF-A0A928GQ01-F1
#
_entry.id   AF-A0A928GQ01-F1
#
_cell.length_a   1.000
_cell.length_b   1.000
_cell.length_c   1.000
_cell.angle_alpha   90.00
_cell.angle_beta   90.00
_cell.angle_gamma   90.00
#
_symmetry.space_group_name_H-M   'P 1'
#
loop_
_entity.id
_entity.type
_entity.pdbx_description
1 polymer ?
#
loop_
_entity_poly.entity_id
_entity_poly.type
_entity_poly.pdbx_seq_one_letter_code
_entity_poly.pdbx_strand_id
1 'polypeptide(L)'
;MKKHYLSAPLPFVGQKRMFAREFIKVLEQYPEDTIFIDLFGGSGLLSHIAKCQKPNAEVIFNDFDNYRYRLDNIPRTNILLSDLRSIVGDMPKHSCIKGEKRERIFERLEQEERTYGYIDFVTISSALMFSMKYKLSIAEMRKEALYNNIRKSDYPVSNDYLEGITIVSCDYKELFSHYKDNPNVLFLVDPPYLSTEVGTYNMYWKLSDYLDVLTVLSGHQFVYFTSNKSSILELCEWLGENQIGNPFKNCIKAEFNATVNYNAHYTDMMLYTHQKAS
;
A
#
# COMPACT_ATOMS: atom_id res chain seq x y z
N MET A 1 -6.63 -16.33 17.64
CA MET A 1 -6.85 -14.91 17.99
C MET A 1 -6.23 -14.10 16.86
N LYS A 2 -7.04 -13.37 16.08
CA LYS A 2 -6.57 -12.59 14.93
C LYS A 2 -5.63 -11.50 15.43
N LYS A 3 -4.42 -11.41 14.88
CA LYS A 3 -3.47 -10.38 15.28
C LYS A 3 -3.94 -9.03 14.74
N HIS A 4 -3.78 -7.98 15.54
CA HIS A 4 -4.11 -6.61 15.14
C HIS A 4 -2.89 -5.98 14.44
N TYR A 5 -2.88 -5.99 13.10
CA TYR A 5 -1.78 -5.44 12.32
C TYR A 5 -1.96 -3.93 12.13
N LEU A 6 -0.96 -3.16 12.56
CA LEU A 6 -0.84 -1.72 12.28
C LEU A 6 0.15 -1.41 11.15
N SER A 7 0.69 -2.46 10.51
CA SER A 7 1.61 -2.39 9.37
C SER A 7 1.46 -3.65 8.54
N ALA A 8 1.66 -3.53 7.23
CA ALA A 8 1.56 -4.65 6.31
C ALA A 8 2.60 -5.76 6.63
N PRO A 9 2.27 -7.05 6.47
CA PRO A 9 3.19 -8.16 6.77
C PRO A 9 4.46 -8.16 5.92
N LEU A 10 4.33 -7.80 4.65
CA LEU A 10 5.42 -7.65 3.69
C LEU A 10 5.61 -6.19 3.27
N PRO A 11 6.83 -5.79 2.85
CA PRO A 11 7.08 -4.45 2.34
C PRO A 11 6.12 -4.06 1.21
N PHE A 12 5.50 -2.90 1.36
CA PHE A 12 4.63 -2.28 0.37
C PHE A 12 4.83 -0.77 0.40
N VAL A 13 5.00 -0.16 -0.76
CA VAL A 13 5.22 1.29 -0.91
C VAL A 13 3.89 2.01 -0.72
N GLY A 14 3.86 3.07 0.09
CA GLY A 14 2.64 3.83 0.33
C GLY A 14 1.69 3.21 1.36
N GLN A 15 2.07 2.13 2.06
CA GLN A 15 1.23 1.57 3.12
C GLN A 15 0.87 2.64 4.19
N LYS A 16 -0.40 2.70 4.59
CA LYS A 16 -0.93 3.73 5.48
C LYS A 16 -0.69 3.46 6.97
N ARG A 17 0.45 2.84 7.31
CA ARG A 17 0.82 2.48 8.69
C ARG A 17 0.89 3.68 9.64
N MET A 18 1.26 4.87 9.13
CA MET A 18 1.34 6.08 9.95
C MET A 18 -0.04 6.62 10.34
N PHE A 19 -1.07 6.35 9.53
CA PHE A 19 -2.46 6.71 9.83
C PHE A 19 -3.22 5.62 10.58
N ALA A 20 -2.67 4.41 10.73
CA ALA A 20 -3.41 3.26 11.28
C ALA A 20 -4.15 3.58 12.59
N ARG A 21 -3.51 4.30 13.53
CA ARG A 21 -4.14 4.68 14.80
C ARG A 21 -5.22 5.74 14.66
N GLU A 22 -5.04 6.69 13.74
CA GLU A 22 -6.04 7.73 13.51
C GLU A 22 -7.24 7.16 12.74
N PHE A 23 -6.97 6.29 11.77
CA PHE A 23 -8.00 5.54 11.05
C PHE A 23 -8.85 4.69 11.98
N ILE A 24 -8.26 4.04 13.00
CA ILE A 24 -9.03 3.32 14.03
C ILE A 24 -10.07 4.23 14.71
N LYS A 25 -9.69 5.44 15.11
CA LYS A 25 -10.63 6.41 15.71
C LYS A 25 -11.70 6.84 14.72
N VAL A 26 -11.32 7.07 13.46
CA VAL A 26 -12.26 7.40 12.38
C VAL A 26 -13.30 6.31 12.19
N LEU A 27 -12.95 5.03 12.36
CA LEU A 27 -13.88 3.91 12.24
C LEU A 27 -14.91 3.85 13.38
N GLU A 28 -14.63 4.43 14.55
CA GLU A 28 -15.57 4.46 15.68
C GLU A 28 -16.85 5.24 15.36
N GLN A 29 -16.77 6.23 14.46
CA GLN A 29 -17.91 7.06 14.08
C GLN A 29 -18.91 6.33 13.16
N TYR A 30 -18.56 5.17 12.60
CA TYR A 30 -19.40 4.45 11.65
C TYR A 30 -20.11 3.27 12.32
N PRO A 31 -21.35 2.91 11.92
CA PRO A 31 -22.10 1.77 12.45
C PRO A 31 -21.39 0.43 12.33
N GLU A 32 -21.84 -0.58 13.09
CA GLU A 32 -21.29 -1.94 13.02
C GLU A 32 -21.60 -2.65 11.70
N ASP A 33 -22.67 -2.27 11.01
CA ASP A 33 -23.14 -2.81 9.72
C ASP A 33 -22.65 -2.00 8.52
N THR A 34 -21.69 -1.08 8.71
CA THR A 34 -21.05 -0.34 7.60
C THR A 34 -20.36 -1.29 6.64
N ILE A 35 -20.50 -1.03 5.34
CA ILE A 35 -19.81 -1.76 4.29
C ILE A 35 -18.55 -0.97 3.91
N PHE A 36 -17.38 -1.56 4.11
CA PHE A 36 -16.10 -0.92 3.79
C PHE A 36 -15.61 -1.38 2.41
N ILE A 37 -15.45 -0.43 1.49
CA ILE A 37 -14.97 -0.69 0.13
C ILE A 37 -13.60 -0.07 -0.04
N ASP A 38 -12.57 -0.91 -0.05
CA ASP A 38 -11.20 -0.50 -0.29
C ASP A 38 -10.89 -0.52 -1.79
N LEU A 39 -11.08 0.63 -2.44
CA LEU A 39 -11.01 0.77 -3.89
C LEU A 39 -9.59 0.58 -4.43
N PHE A 40 -8.59 1.01 -3.65
CA PHE A 40 -7.17 0.98 -3.98
C PHE A 40 -6.41 0.18 -2.93
N GLY A 41 -6.81 -1.07 -2.77
CA GLY A 41 -6.47 -1.85 -1.59
C GLY A 41 -4.98 -1.97 -1.27
N GLY A 42 -4.11 -1.95 -2.28
CA GLY A 42 -2.66 -2.04 -2.12
C GLY A 42 -2.25 -3.22 -1.23
N SER A 43 -1.70 -2.93 -0.03
CA SER A 43 -1.33 -3.96 0.95
C SER A 43 -2.48 -4.57 1.77
N GLY A 44 -3.72 -4.13 1.58
CA GLY A 44 -4.89 -4.55 2.35
C GLY A 44 -4.87 -4.08 3.81
N LEU A 45 -3.97 -3.16 4.20
CA LEU A 45 -3.81 -2.74 5.60
C LEU A 45 -5.06 -2.04 6.13
N LEU A 46 -5.68 -1.16 5.35
CA LEU A 46 -6.90 -0.46 5.74
C LEU A 46 -8.06 -1.44 5.88
N SER A 47 -8.24 -2.31 4.87
CA SER A 47 -9.19 -3.43 4.93
C SER A 47 -9.00 -4.31 6.19
N HIS A 48 -7.76 -4.67 6.52
CA HIS A 48 -7.46 -5.45 7.72
C HIS A 48 -7.88 -4.73 9.00
N ILE A 49 -7.54 -3.44 9.12
CA ILE A 49 -7.88 -2.62 10.29
C ILE A 49 -9.40 -2.50 10.41
N ALA A 50 -10.10 -2.19 9.31
CA ALA A 50 -11.56 -2.10 9.28
C ALA A 50 -12.21 -3.40 9.76
N LYS A 51 -11.80 -4.55 9.22
CA LYS A 51 -12.35 -5.86 9.62
C LYS A 51 -12.05 -6.20 11.09
N CYS A 52 -10.92 -5.76 11.63
CA CYS A 52 -10.61 -5.98 13.04
C CYS A 52 -11.40 -5.07 13.98
N GLN A 53 -11.66 -3.81 13.58
CA GLN A 53 -12.46 -2.88 14.38
C GLN A 53 -13.95 -3.20 14.32
N LYS A 54 -14.42 -3.69 13.17
CA LYS A 54 -15.83 -4.02 12.90
C LYS A 54 -15.93 -5.47 12.39
N PRO A 55 -15.89 -6.48 13.29
CA PRO A 55 -15.83 -7.89 12.88
C PRO A 55 -17.04 -8.35 12.05
N ASN A 56 -18.21 -7.73 12.29
CA ASN A 56 -19.46 -8.04 11.59
C ASN A 56 -19.64 -7.27 10.28
N ALA A 57 -18.82 -6.24 10.04
CA ALA A 57 -18.89 -5.45 8.83
C ALA A 57 -18.47 -6.27 7.60
N GLU A 58 -19.11 -5.99 6.48
CA GLU A 58 -18.64 -6.44 5.18
C GLU A 58 -17.45 -5.56 4.76
N VAL A 59 -16.35 -6.19 4.38
CA VAL A 59 -15.13 -5.50 3.96
C VAL A 59 -14.68 -6.08 2.64
N ILE A 60 -14.63 -5.24 1.60
CA ILE A 60 -14.17 -5.59 0.27
C ILE A 60 -12.79 -4.98 0.06
N PHE A 61 -11.81 -5.83 -0.18
CA PHE A 61 -10.43 -5.48 -0.51
C PHE A 61 -10.19 -5.68 -2.00
N ASN A 62 -9.97 -4.59 -2.74
CA ASN A 62 -9.58 -4.66 -4.16
C ASN A 62 -8.06 -4.86 -4.28
N ASP A 63 -7.66 -6.12 -4.47
CA ASP A 63 -6.25 -6.53 -4.58
C ASP A 63 -5.73 -6.43 -6.02
N PHE A 64 -5.72 -5.22 -6.58
CA PHE A 64 -5.32 -4.98 -7.96
C PHE A 64 -3.84 -5.35 -8.24
N ASP A 65 -2.95 -5.11 -7.27
CA ASP A 65 -1.51 -5.40 -7.39
C ASP A 65 -1.15 -6.84 -6.98
N ASN A 66 -2.15 -7.68 -6.68
CA ASN A 66 -2.00 -9.08 -6.28
C ASN A 66 -1.06 -9.27 -5.06
N TYR A 67 -1.22 -8.42 -4.05
CA TYR A 67 -0.49 -8.49 -2.79
C TYR A 67 -0.76 -9.82 -2.06
N ARG A 68 -1.96 -10.39 -2.19
CA ARG A 68 -2.28 -11.72 -1.65
C ARG A 68 -1.32 -12.80 -2.16
N TYR A 69 -0.99 -12.78 -3.44
CA TYR A 69 -0.04 -13.75 -3.99
C TYR A 69 1.35 -13.65 -3.34
N ARG A 70 1.77 -12.44 -2.95
CA ARG A 70 3.02 -12.26 -2.18
C ARG A 70 2.91 -12.84 -0.77
N LEU A 71 1.77 -12.65 -0.10
CA LEU A 71 1.50 -13.22 1.23
C LEU A 71 1.54 -14.76 1.20
N ASP A 72 0.89 -15.37 0.20
CA ASP A 72 0.87 -16.83 0.04
C ASP A 72 2.28 -17.41 -0.18
N ASN A 73 3.18 -16.61 -0.76
CA ASN A 73 4.57 -16.98 -1.03
C ASN A 73 5.57 -16.54 0.06
N ILE A 74 5.10 -16.12 1.25
CA ILE A 74 5.99 -15.81 2.39
C ILE A 74 6.94 -16.98 2.73
N PRO A 75 6.48 -18.25 2.86
CA PRO A 75 7.37 -19.35 3.19
C PRO A 75 8.51 -19.52 2.18
N ARG A 76 8.20 -19.37 0.89
CA ARG A 76 9.18 -19.49 -0.19
C ARG A 76 10.17 -18.33 -0.19
N THR A 77 9.67 -17.11 -0.02
CA THR A 77 10.50 -15.91 0.13
C THR A 77 11.47 -16.03 1.30
N ASN A 78 11.05 -16.61 2.43
CA ASN A 78 11.92 -16.85 3.59
C ASN A 78 13.03 -17.86 3.30
N ILE A 79 12.76 -18.93 2.54
CA ILE A 79 13.81 -19.87 2.10
C ILE A 79 14.88 -19.13 1.31
N LEU A 80 14.47 -18.34 0.31
CA LEU A 80 15.40 -17.54 -0.49
C LEU A 80 16.19 -16.56 0.37
N LEU A 81 15.54 -15.81 1.28
CA LEU A 81 16.22 -14.91 2.20
C LEU A 81 17.22 -15.64 3.10
N SER A 82 16.91 -16.87 3.52
CA SER A 82 17.82 -17.70 4.30
C SER A 82 19.09 -18.06 3.54
N ASP A 83 18.96 -18.43 2.26
CA ASP A 83 20.11 -18.71 1.41
C ASP A 83 20.96 -17.45 1.19
N LEU A 84 20.30 -16.30 0.96
CA LEU A 84 20.98 -15.01 0.83
C LEU A 84 21.74 -14.62 2.12
N ARG A 85 21.16 -14.87 3.30
CA ARG A 85 21.85 -14.68 4.61
C ARG A 85 23.11 -15.53 4.69
N SER A 86 23.02 -16.80 4.29
CA SER A 86 24.17 -17.71 4.24
C SER A 86 25.27 -17.24 3.29
N ILE A 87 24.91 -16.69 2.12
CA ILE A 87 25.87 -16.16 1.13
C ILE A 87 26.60 -14.92 1.67
N VAL A 88 25.89 -13.99 2.30
CA VAL A 88 26.53 -12.78 2.86
C VAL A 88 27.37 -13.10 4.10
N GLY A 89 26.96 -14.10 4.91
CA GLY A 89 27.66 -14.51 6.12
C GLY A 89 27.80 -13.35 7.12
N ASP A 90 29.00 -13.19 7.69
CA ASP A 90 29.29 -12.18 8.71
C ASP A 90 29.47 -10.74 8.17
N MET A 91 29.03 -10.46 6.94
CA MET A 91 29.12 -9.11 6.38
C MET A 91 28.36 -8.10 7.26
N PRO A 92 28.98 -6.95 7.60
CA PRO A 92 28.28 -5.91 8.35
C PRO A 92 27.01 -5.45 7.65
N LYS A 93 25.99 -5.10 8.44
CA LYS A 93 24.75 -4.51 7.91
C LYS A 93 25.08 -3.20 7.19
N HIS A 94 24.37 -2.91 6.11
CA HIS A 94 24.54 -1.73 5.25
C HIS A 94 25.87 -1.67 4.46
N SER A 95 26.72 -2.70 4.57
CA SER A 95 27.92 -2.80 3.72
C SER A 95 27.54 -3.14 2.28
N CYS A 96 28.33 -2.62 1.32
CA CYS A 96 28.14 -2.91 -0.09
C CYS A 96 28.58 -4.34 -0.42
N ILE A 97 27.78 -5.07 -1.19
CA ILE A 97 28.05 -6.45 -1.62
C ILE A 97 28.66 -6.41 -3.02
N LYS A 98 29.91 -6.88 -3.13
CA LYS A 98 30.73 -6.85 -4.35
C LYS A 98 31.44 -8.19 -4.58
N GLY A 99 32.00 -8.37 -5.77
CA GLY A 99 32.83 -9.53 -6.12
C GLY A 99 32.06 -10.84 -6.08
N GLU A 100 32.71 -11.91 -5.65
CA GLU A 100 32.17 -13.28 -5.65
C GLU A 100 30.82 -13.40 -4.94
N LYS A 101 30.66 -12.77 -3.76
CA LYS A 101 29.39 -12.81 -3.02
C LYS A 101 28.23 -12.20 -3.79
N ARG A 102 28.50 -11.15 -4.56
CA ARG A 102 27.49 -10.50 -5.41
C ARG A 102 27.04 -11.48 -6.51
N GLU A 103 27.98 -12.13 -7.19
CA GLU A 103 27.64 -13.08 -8.25
C GLU A 103 26.90 -14.30 -7.71
N ARG A 104 27.31 -14.83 -6.55
CA ARG A 104 26.58 -15.93 -5.88
C ARG A 104 25.15 -15.58 -5.50
N ILE A 105 24.88 -14.33 -5.12
CA ILE A 105 23.51 -13.85 -4.90
C ILE A 105 22.71 -13.95 -6.20
N PHE A 106 23.24 -13.45 -7.31
CA PHE A 106 22.54 -13.50 -8.58
C PHE A 106 22.36 -14.91 -9.11
N GLU A 107 23.36 -15.79 -8.99
CA GLU A 107 23.21 -17.22 -9.30
C GLU A 107 22.08 -17.86 -8.51
N ARG A 108 21.98 -17.54 -7.21
CA ARG A 108 20.90 -18.05 -6.36
C ARG A 108 19.53 -17.50 -6.77
N LEU A 109 19.42 -16.23 -7.14
CA LEU A 109 18.19 -15.63 -7.66
C LEU A 109 17.79 -16.27 -9.00
N GLU A 110 18.73 -16.45 -9.93
CA GLU A 110 18.47 -17.08 -11.23
C GLU A 110 18.03 -18.53 -11.07
N GLN A 111 18.62 -19.27 -10.12
CA GLN A 111 18.18 -20.61 -9.77
C GLN A 111 16.75 -20.62 -9.22
N GLU A 112 16.40 -19.66 -8.36
CA GLU A 112 15.05 -19.52 -7.83
C GLU A 112 14.03 -19.32 -8.94
N GLU A 113 14.28 -18.33 -9.80
CA GLU A 113 13.40 -17.97 -10.90
C GLU A 113 13.22 -19.15 -11.87
N ARG A 114 14.30 -19.87 -12.20
CA ARG A 114 14.22 -21.05 -13.07
C ARG A 114 13.47 -22.23 -12.45
N THR A 115 13.60 -22.44 -11.15
CA THR A 115 13.05 -23.63 -10.48
C THR A 115 11.60 -23.43 -10.05
N TYR A 116 11.26 -22.22 -9.59
CA TYR A 116 9.96 -21.91 -8.99
C TYR A 116 9.13 -20.94 -9.83
N GLY A 117 9.73 -20.24 -10.79
CA GLY A 117 9.03 -19.29 -11.65
C GLY A 117 8.57 -18.00 -10.97
N TYR A 118 8.95 -17.77 -9.71
CA TYR A 118 8.51 -16.63 -8.92
C TYR A 118 9.59 -16.13 -7.95
N ILE A 119 9.72 -14.80 -7.87
CA ILE A 119 10.49 -14.10 -6.85
C ILE A 119 9.65 -12.90 -6.38
N ASP A 120 9.49 -12.73 -5.06
CA ASP A 120 8.98 -11.49 -4.48
C ASP A 120 10.07 -10.41 -4.57
N PHE A 121 10.20 -9.81 -5.75
CA PHE A 121 11.21 -8.80 -6.04
C PHE A 121 11.12 -7.55 -5.17
N VAL A 122 9.94 -7.21 -4.66
CA VAL A 122 9.78 -6.07 -3.74
C VAL A 122 10.46 -6.39 -2.41
N THR A 123 10.23 -7.58 -1.86
CA THR A 123 10.89 -8.04 -0.63
C THR A 123 12.39 -8.23 -0.85
N ILE A 124 12.80 -8.90 -1.93
CA ILE A 124 14.22 -9.17 -2.21
C ILE A 124 14.99 -7.87 -2.50
N SER A 125 14.43 -6.93 -3.26
CA SER A 125 15.03 -5.62 -3.46
C SER A 125 15.20 -4.88 -2.13
N SER A 126 14.19 -4.90 -1.25
CA SER A 126 14.30 -4.25 0.06
C SER A 126 15.41 -4.84 0.94
N ALA A 127 15.72 -6.13 0.76
CA ALA A 127 16.77 -6.84 1.48
C ALA A 127 18.18 -6.59 0.89
N LEU A 128 18.28 -6.21 -0.38
CA LEU A 128 19.54 -6.12 -1.12
C LEU A 128 19.87 -4.73 -1.67
N MET A 129 18.96 -3.76 -1.62
CA MET A 129 19.11 -2.42 -2.21
C MET A 129 18.74 -1.33 -1.20
N PHE A 130 19.05 -0.07 -1.50
CA PHE A 130 18.60 1.06 -0.68
C PHE A 130 17.08 1.21 -0.69
N SER A 131 16.56 1.78 0.39
CA SER A 131 15.12 2.08 0.52
C SER A 131 14.62 2.88 -0.69
N MET A 132 13.38 2.58 -1.12
CA MET A 132 12.70 3.16 -2.28
C MET A 132 13.32 2.86 -3.66
N LYS A 133 14.38 2.04 -3.74
CA LYS A 133 14.85 1.47 -5.00
C LYS A 133 14.54 -0.02 -5.02
N TYR A 134 13.51 -0.40 -5.77
CA TYR A 134 13.22 -1.79 -6.07
C TYR A 134 13.17 -1.98 -7.58
N LYS A 135 13.56 -3.17 -8.01
CA LYS A 135 13.51 -3.62 -9.39
C LYS A 135 12.66 -4.86 -9.44
N LEU A 136 11.95 -5.07 -10.54
CA LEU A 136 11.00 -6.19 -10.69
C LEU A 136 11.59 -7.34 -11.51
N SER A 137 12.91 -7.32 -11.75
CA SER A 137 13.62 -8.35 -12.50
C SER A 137 15.08 -8.46 -12.07
N ILE A 138 15.65 -9.65 -12.22
CA ILE A 138 17.08 -9.91 -11.99
C ILE A 138 17.95 -9.01 -12.90
N ALA A 139 17.54 -8.85 -14.16
CA ALA A 139 18.28 -8.06 -15.16
C ALA A 139 18.42 -6.59 -14.75
N GLU A 140 17.37 -6.00 -14.19
CA GLU A 140 17.42 -4.63 -13.68
C GLU A 140 18.17 -4.54 -12.36
N MET A 141 17.97 -5.49 -11.43
CA MET A 141 18.74 -5.56 -10.18
C MET A 141 20.25 -5.63 -10.43
N ARG A 142 20.66 -6.34 -11.50
CA ARG A 142 22.08 -6.51 -11.86
C ARG A 142 22.75 -5.18 -12.24
N LYS A 143 22.00 -4.14 -12.61
CA LYS A 143 22.52 -2.80 -12.93
C LYS A 143 22.80 -1.95 -11.70
N GLU A 144 22.34 -2.39 -10.52
CA GLU A 144 22.38 -1.62 -9.29
C GLU A 144 23.47 -2.12 -8.33
N ALA A 145 23.84 -1.26 -7.39
CA ALA A 145 24.69 -1.64 -6.27
C ALA A 145 23.87 -2.38 -5.21
N LEU A 146 24.39 -3.52 -4.73
CA LEU A 146 23.78 -4.29 -3.65
C LEU A 146 24.36 -3.93 -2.29
N TYR A 147 23.53 -4.01 -1.25
CA TYR A 147 23.86 -3.71 0.14
C TYR A 147 23.27 -4.79 1.05
N ASN A 148 23.97 -5.12 2.14
CA ASN A 148 23.46 -6.06 3.13
C ASN A 148 22.38 -5.40 4.02
N ASN A 149 21.14 -5.39 3.53
CA ASN A 149 19.96 -4.95 4.28
C ASN A 149 19.06 -6.11 4.70
N ILE A 150 19.55 -7.35 4.57
CA ILE A 150 18.77 -8.56 4.80
C ILE A 150 18.36 -8.65 6.27
N ARG A 151 17.07 -8.90 6.52
CA ARG A 151 16.56 -9.11 7.89
C ARG A 151 17.13 -10.39 8.47
N LYS A 152 17.55 -10.34 9.74
CA LYS A 152 18.07 -11.51 10.46
C LYS A 152 17.01 -12.59 10.72
N SER A 153 15.75 -12.18 10.85
CA SER A 153 14.62 -13.07 11.07
C SER A 153 13.73 -13.14 9.83
N ASP A 154 13.00 -14.25 9.74
CA ASP A 154 12.01 -14.48 8.71
C ASP A 154 10.80 -13.53 8.83
N TYR A 155 10.08 -13.38 7.73
CA TYR A 155 8.76 -12.78 7.74
C TYR A 155 7.77 -13.80 8.32
N PRO A 156 6.95 -13.41 9.31
CA PRO A 156 5.96 -14.32 9.87
C PRO A 156 4.90 -14.65 8.82
N VAL A 157 4.55 -15.93 8.71
CA VAL A 157 3.38 -16.36 7.94
C VAL A 157 2.15 -15.66 8.52
N SER A 158 1.33 -15.06 7.65
CA SER A 158 0.26 -14.15 8.04
C SER A 158 -1.08 -14.59 7.46
N ASN A 159 -1.45 -15.86 7.70
CA ASN A 159 -2.68 -16.47 7.19
C ASN A 159 -3.95 -15.80 7.75
N ASP A 160 -3.85 -15.16 8.91
CA ASP A 160 -4.95 -14.43 9.57
C ASP A 160 -5.14 -13.00 9.02
N TYR A 161 -4.20 -12.49 8.22
CA TYR A 161 -4.18 -11.08 7.82
C TYR A 161 -5.40 -10.69 6.97
N LEU A 162 -5.80 -11.53 6.01
CA LEU A 162 -6.96 -11.29 5.14
C LEU A 162 -8.20 -12.09 5.56
N GLU A 163 -8.21 -12.69 6.75
CA GLU A 163 -9.30 -13.53 7.22
C GLU A 163 -10.61 -12.73 7.36
N GLY A 164 -11.70 -13.24 6.76
CA GLY A 164 -13.03 -12.62 6.81
C GLY A 164 -13.19 -11.37 5.95
N ILE A 165 -12.24 -11.10 5.05
CA ILE A 165 -12.30 -10.02 4.06
C ILE A 165 -12.65 -10.60 2.70
N THR A 166 -13.60 -9.99 2.01
CA THR A 166 -13.94 -10.34 0.62
C THR A 166 -12.90 -9.74 -0.30
N ILE A 167 -12.25 -10.56 -1.12
CA ILE A 167 -11.17 -10.13 -1.99
C ILE A 167 -11.66 -10.11 -3.44
N VAL A 168 -11.45 -8.98 -4.11
CA VAL A 168 -11.74 -8.80 -5.54
C VAL A 168 -10.48 -8.28 -6.25
N SER A 169 -10.45 -8.37 -7.58
CA SER A 169 -9.36 -7.84 -8.40
C SER A 169 -9.96 -7.29 -9.70
N CYS A 170 -10.40 -6.03 -9.65
CA CYS A 170 -11.10 -5.36 -10.75
C CYS A 170 -10.76 -3.87 -10.79
N ASP A 171 -11.19 -3.20 -11.87
CA ASP A 171 -11.07 -1.73 -11.94
C ASP A 171 -11.87 -1.08 -10.81
N TYR A 172 -11.31 -0.05 -10.18
CA TYR A 172 -11.95 0.60 -9.04
C TYR A 172 -13.32 1.20 -9.40
N LYS A 173 -13.55 1.60 -10.66
CA LYS A 173 -14.84 2.14 -11.13
C LYS A 173 -15.91 1.06 -11.20
N GLU A 174 -15.54 -0.16 -11.58
CA GLU A 174 -16.45 -1.31 -11.55
C GLU A 174 -16.88 -1.59 -10.12
N LEU A 175 -15.90 -1.68 -9.21
CA LEU A 175 -16.17 -1.89 -7.80
C LEU A 175 -17.02 -0.76 -7.19
N PHE A 176 -16.67 0.50 -7.45
CA PHE A 176 -17.46 1.65 -7.03
C PHE A 176 -18.91 1.58 -7.55
N SER A 177 -19.09 1.26 -8.83
CA SER A 177 -20.42 1.18 -9.46
C SER A 177 -21.33 0.15 -8.81
N HIS A 178 -20.76 -0.93 -8.25
CA HIS A 178 -21.52 -1.95 -7.53
C HIS A 178 -22.06 -1.48 -6.17
N TYR A 179 -21.40 -0.52 -5.51
CA TYR A 179 -21.72 -0.12 -4.14
C TYR A 179 -22.18 1.33 -3.97
N LYS A 180 -22.04 2.18 -4.98
CA LYS A 180 -22.33 3.63 -4.91
C LYS A 180 -23.74 3.98 -4.40
N ASP A 181 -24.73 3.14 -4.69
CA ASP A 181 -26.14 3.40 -4.32
C ASP A 181 -26.49 2.89 -2.91
N ASN A 182 -25.53 2.30 -2.19
CA ASN A 182 -25.73 1.82 -0.83
C ASN A 182 -25.47 2.95 0.19
N PRO A 183 -26.45 3.32 1.03
CA PRO A 183 -26.30 4.44 1.97
C PRO A 183 -25.35 4.15 3.14
N ASN A 184 -25.05 2.88 3.41
CA ASN A 184 -24.20 2.44 4.53
C ASN A 184 -22.75 2.13 4.08
N VAL A 185 -22.36 2.57 2.88
CA VAL A 185 -21.03 2.33 2.34
C VAL A 185 -20.03 3.40 2.78
N LEU A 186 -18.82 2.98 3.16
CA LEU A 186 -17.66 3.84 3.32
C LEU A 186 -16.59 3.45 2.30
N PHE A 187 -16.26 4.37 1.40
CA PHE A 187 -15.17 4.17 0.43
C PHE A 187 -13.82 4.54 1.04
N LEU A 188 -12.87 3.60 1.03
CA LEU A 188 -11.47 3.85 1.35
C LEU A 188 -10.75 4.12 0.03
N VAL A 189 -10.20 5.33 -0.11
CA VAL A 189 -9.74 5.89 -1.38
C VAL A 189 -8.28 6.32 -1.23
N ASP A 190 -7.37 5.45 -1.66
CA ASP A 190 -5.92 5.67 -1.59
C ASP A 190 -5.28 5.53 -2.98
N PRO A 191 -5.60 6.43 -3.93
CA PRO A 191 -5.09 6.32 -5.29
C PRO A 191 -3.57 6.58 -5.31
N PRO A 192 -2.85 6.12 -6.35
CA PRO A 192 -1.52 6.65 -6.66
C PRO A 192 -1.57 8.19 -6.67
N TYR A 193 -0.53 8.88 -6.18
CA TYR A 193 -0.57 10.35 -6.02
C TYR A 193 -0.08 11.09 -7.26
N LEU A 194 -0.78 12.17 -7.62
CA LEU A 194 -0.48 12.96 -8.83
C LEU A 194 0.94 13.50 -8.74
N SER A 195 1.69 13.41 -9.83
CA SER A 195 3.07 13.92 -9.92
C SER A 195 4.09 13.25 -8.99
N THR A 196 3.81 12.04 -8.48
CA THR A 196 4.80 11.23 -7.74
C THR A 196 5.45 10.17 -8.64
N GLU A 197 6.73 9.86 -8.40
CA GLU A 197 7.41 8.74 -9.08
C GLU A 197 6.75 7.42 -8.66
N VAL A 198 5.84 6.90 -9.49
CA VAL A 198 5.06 5.68 -9.27
C VAL A 198 5.84 4.39 -9.59
N GLY A 199 7.16 4.35 -9.41
CA GLY A 199 8.03 3.28 -9.93
C GLY A 199 7.69 1.80 -9.57
N THR A 200 6.74 1.55 -8.66
CA THR A 200 6.18 0.22 -8.32
C THR A 200 4.94 -0.14 -9.13
N TYR A 201 4.16 0.84 -9.53
CA TYR A 201 2.86 0.63 -10.16
C TYR A 201 3.06 0.58 -11.67
N ASN A 202 2.45 -0.40 -12.33
CA ASN A 202 2.58 -0.61 -13.78
C ASN A 202 1.82 0.45 -14.62
N MET A 203 1.46 1.61 -14.05
CA MET A 203 0.54 2.57 -14.67
C MET A 203 0.98 4.02 -14.47
N TYR A 204 0.89 4.81 -15.53
CA TYR A 204 1.08 6.26 -15.51
C TYR A 204 -0.29 6.94 -15.36
N TRP A 205 -0.56 7.53 -14.19
CA TRP A 205 -1.79 8.26 -13.93
C TRP A 205 -1.74 9.68 -14.50
N LYS A 206 -2.70 10.01 -15.37
CA LYS A 206 -2.92 11.36 -15.92
C LYS A 206 -3.87 12.15 -15.04
N LEU A 207 -3.90 13.47 -15.22
CA LEU A 207 -4.85 14.34 -14.52
C LEU A 207 -6.32 13.87 -14.67
N SER A 208 -6.71 13.37 -15.83
CA SER A 208 -8.05 12.80 -16.07
C SER A 208 -8.37 11.65 -15.12
N ASP A 209 -7.41 10.78 -14.83
CA ASP A 209 -7.61 9.64 -13.93
C ASP A 209 -7.86 10.12 -12.49
N TYR A 210 -7.21 11.21 -12.07
CA TYR A 210 -7.49 11.85 -10.78
C TYR A 210 -8.86 12.51 -10.73
N LEU A 211 -9.24 13.22 -11.80
CA LEU A 211 -10.56 13.82 -11.90
C LEU A 211 -11.67 12.76 -11.81
N ASP A 212 -11.45 11.59 -12.44
CA ASP A 212 -12.35 10.45 -12.31
C ASP A 212 -12.45 9.95 -10.86
N VAL A 213 -11.35 9.90 -10.11
CA VAL A 213 -11.40 9.55 -8.67
C VAL A 213 -12.20 10.58 -7.87
N LEU A 214 -12.13 11.87 -8.20
CA LEU A 214 -12.96 12.89 -7.51
C LEU A 214 -14.46 12.65 -7.72
N THR A 215 -14.86 12.03 -8.83
CA THR A 215 -16.28 11.68 -9.07
C THR A 215 -16.80 10.64 -8.08
N VAL A 216 -15.93 9.77 -7.56
CA VAL A 216 -16.27 8.80 -6.50
C VAL A 216 -16.63 9.52 -5.18
N LEU A 217 -15.95 10.63 -4.89
CA LEU A 217 -16.10 11.34 -3.61
C LEU A 217 -17.42 12.10 -3.50
N SER A 218 -17.92 12.62 -4.63
CA SER A 218 -19.10 13.46 -4.65
C SER A 218 -20.35 12.69 -4.21
N GLY A 219 -20.94 13.09 -3.08
CA GLY A 219 -22.18 12.51 -2.55
C GLY A 219 -22.01 11.26 -1.68
N HIS A 220 -20.79 10.76 -1.48
CA HIS A 220 -20.54 9.51 -0.75
C HIS A 220 -19.76 9.74 0.54
N GLN A 221 -19.83 8.77 1.46
CA GLN A 221 -18.94 8.74 2.63
C GLN A 221 -17.60 8.14 2.21
N PHE A 222 -16.50 8.78 2.62
CA PHE A 222 -15.17 8.32 2.26
C PHE A 222 -14.10 8.63 3.30
N VAL A 223 -13.01 7.86 3.22
CA VAL A 223 -11.70 8.20 3.77
C VAL A 223 -10.72 8.27 2.60
N TYR A 224 -10.21 9.45 2.33
CA TYR A 224 -9.33 9.76 1.21
C TYR A 224 -7.91 10.03 1.70
N PHE A 225 -6.92 9.41 1.07
CA PHE A 225 -5.52 9.63 1.38
C PHE A 225 -4.83 10.41 0.26
N THR A 226 -3.99 11.36 0.65
CA THR A 226 -3.21 12.17 -0.28
C THR A 226 -1.95 12.73 0.38
N SER A 227 -1.19 13.56 -0.35
CA SER A 227 -0.12 14.37 0.21
C SER A 227 -0.10 15.77 -0.38
N ASN A 228 0.62 16.68 0.27
CA ASN A 228 0.87 18.03 -0.23
C ASN A 228 1.61 18.08 -1.57
N LYS A 229 2.15 16.96 -2.08
CA LYS A 229 2.80 16.88 -3.39
C LYS A 229 1.84 16.63 -4.56
N SER A 230 0.60 16.24 -4.27
CA SER A 230 -0.39 15.89 -5.30
C SER A 230 -1.09 17.09 -5.93
N SER A 231 -1.01 18.28 -5.33
CA SER A 231 -1.81 19.47 -5.68
C SER A 231 -3.34 19.26 -5.71
N ILE A 232 -3.85 18.12 -5.21
CA ILE A 232 -5.28 17.80 -5.32
C ILE A 232 -6.16 18.70 -4.45
N LEU A 233 -5.65 19.15 -3.30
CA LEU A 233 -6.37 20.06 -2.41
C LEU A 233 -6.52 21.44 -3.04
N GLU A 234 -5.43 21.98 -3.60
CA GLU A 234 -5.44 23.25 -4.34
C GLU A 234 -6.42 23.20 -5.51
N LEU A 235 -6.42 22.10 -6.28
CA LEU A 235 -7.40 21.90 -7.34
C LEU A 235 -8.84 21.90 -6.81
N CYS A 236 -9.12 21.18 -5.73
CA CYS A 236 -10.47 21.11 -5.16
C CYS A 236 -10.93 22.45 -4.55
N GLU A 237 -10.01 23.23 -3.97
CA GLU A 237 -10.27 24.60 -3.51
C GLU A 237 -10.69 25.48 -4.69
N TRP A 238 -9.90 25.48 -5.78
CA TRP A 238 -10.22 26.21 -7.00
C TRP A 238 -11.58 25.80 -7.61
N LEU A 239 -11.88 24.49 -7.66
CA LEU A 239 -13.19 24.00 -8.12
C LEU A 239 -14.34 24.51 -7.23
N GLY A 240 -14.11 24.64 -5.92
CA GLY A 240 -15.06 25.21 -4.98
C GLY A 240 -15.31 26.70 -5.19
N GLU A 241 -14.24 27.48 -5.40
CA GLU A 241 -14.31 28.93 -5.67
C GLU A 241 -15.04 29.23 -6.99
N ASN A 242 -14.91 28.35 -7.98
CA ASN A 242 -15.55 28.47 -9.30
C ASN A 242 -16.93 27.80 -9.37
N GLN A 243 -17.54 27.44 -8.22
CA GLN A 243 -18.89 26.86 -8.12
C GLN A 243 -19.06 25.51 -8.86
N ILE A 244 -17.97 24.81 -9.17
CA ILE A 244 -17.98 23.46 -9.76
C ILE A 244 -18.22 22.40 -8.67
N GLY A 245 -17.77 22.68 -7.44
CA GLY A 245 -17.94 21.83 -6.27
C GLY A 245 -16.60 21.39 -5.69
N ASN A 246 -16.51 21.31 -4.37
CA ASN A 246 -15.32 20.84 -3.65
C ASN A 246 -15.69 19.62 -2.80
N PRO A 247 -15.25 18.40 -3.17
CA PRO A 247 -15.57 17.19 -2.43
C PRO A 247 -14.99 17.18 -1.00
N PHE A 248 -13.96 17.99 -0.75
CA PHE A 248 -13.31 18.10 0.56
C PHE A 248 -13.83 19.23 1.44
N LYS A 249 -14.79 20.05 0.98
CA LYS A 249 -15.23 21.28 1.67
C LYS A 249 -15.58 21.10 3.15
N ASN A 250 -16.19 19.96 3.50
CA ASN A 250 -16.62 19.65 4.87
C ASN A 250 -15.87 18.44 5.46
N CYS A 251 -14.73 18.05 4.87
CA CYS A 251 -13.95 16.94 5.38
C CYS A 251 -13.14 17.36 6.61
N ILE A 252 -12.98 16.43 7.55
CA ILE A 252 -11.97 16.57 8.60
C ILE A 252 -10.64 16.08 8.04
N LYS A 253 -9.56 16.79 8.35
CA LYS A 253 -8.21 16.51 7.86
C LYS A 253 -7.29 16.12 9.03
N ALA A 254 -6.63 14.98 8.91
CA ALA A 254 -5.52 14.57 9.76
C ALA A 254 -4.22 14.58 8.93
N GLU A 255 -3.14 15.10 9.50
CA GLU A 255 -1.86 15.28 8.81
C GLU A 255 -0.72 14.54 9.52
N PHE A 256 0.22 14.02 8.72
CA PHE A 256 1.46 13.43 9.20
C PHE A 256 2.64 13.95 8.38
N ASN A 257 3.62 14.55 9.05
CA ASN A 257 4.83 15.03 8.39
C ASN A 257 5.85 13.90 8.24
N ALA A 258 6.17 13.54 7.01
CA ALA A 258 7.12 12.49 6.67
C ALA A 258 8.43 13.09 6.12
N THR A 259 9.55 12.55 6.60
CA THR A 259 10.90 12.87 6.11
C THR A 259 11.40 11.71 5.27
N VAL A 260 11.61 11.93 3.97
CA VAL A 260 12.10 10.93 3.01
C VAL A 260 13.62 10.83 3.08
N ASN A 261 14.29 11.98 3.13
CA ASN A 261 15.73 12.15 3.33
C ASN A 261 16.00 13.57 3.87
N TYR A 262 17.28 13.94 4.06
CA TYR A 262 17.67 15.24 4.62
C TYR A 262 17.11 16.47 3.86
N ASN A 263 16.78 16.32 2.57
CA ASN A 263 16.33 17.41 1.70
C ASN A 263 14.87 17.26 1.20
N ALA A 264 14.19 16.17 1.54
CA ALA A 264 12.87 15.85 0.99
C ALA A 264 11.88 15.55 2.11
N HIS A 265 10.95 16.48 2.31
CA HIS A 265 9.82 16.34 3.21
C HIS A 265 8.52 16.28 2.40
N TYR A 266 7.51 15.63 2.94
CA TYR A 266 6.13 15.70 2.45
C TYR A 266 5.19 15.55 3.63
N THR A 267 4.00 16.11 3.48
CA THR A 267 2.92 15.99 4.45
C THR A 267 1.91 15.05 3.85
N ASP A 268 1.82 13.86 4.42
CA ASP A 268 0.75 12.92 4.16
C ASP A 268 -0.53 13.42 4.85
N MET A 269 -1.67 13.20 4.21
CA MET A 269 -2.97 13.68 4.66
C MET A 269 -4.02 12.58 4.53
N MET A 270 -4.89 12.51 5.52
CA MET A 270 -6.10 11.70 5.53
C MET A 270 -7.29 12.64 5.68
N LEU A 271 -8.15 12.69 4.67
CA LEU A 271 -9.39 13.46 4.67
C LEU A 271 -10.56 12.49 4.81
N TYR A 272 -11.54 12.80 5.65
CA TYR A 272 -12.70 11.94 5.81
C TYR A 272 -13.98 12.72 6.04
N THR A 273 -15.09 12.16 5.56
CA THR A 273 -16.42 12.66 5.83
C THR A 273 -16.84 12.32 7.26
N HIS A 274 -17.64 13.18 7.90
CA HIS A 274 -18.32 12.82 9.13
C HIS A 274 -19.60 12.03 8.80
N GLN A 275 -19.95 11.01 9.59
CA GLN A 275 -21.24 10.35 9.43
C GLN A 275 -22.35 11.40 9.66
N LYS A 276 -23.20 11.60 8.65
CA LYS A 276 -24.39 12.45 8.80
C LYS A 276 -25.28 11.80 9.87
N ALA A 277 -25.55 12.51 10.96
CA ALA A 277 -26.60 12.11 11.88
C ALA A 277 -27.91 11.99 11.08
N SER A 278 -28.54 10.82 11.18
CA SER A 278 -29.83 10.52 10.55
C SER A 278 -30.93 11.42 11.11
#